data_AF-A0A8J4B236-F1
#
_entry.id   AF-A0A8J4B236-F1
#
_cell.length_a   1.000
_cell.length_b   1.000
_cell.length_c   1.000
_cell.angle_alpha   90.00
_cell.angle_beta   90.00
_cell.angle_gamma   90.00
#
_symmetry.space_group_name_H-M   'P 1'
#
loop_
_entity.id
_entity.type
_entity.pdbx_description
1 polymer ?
#
loop_
_entity_poly.entity_id
_entity_poly.type
_entity_poly.pdbx_seq_one_letter_code
_entity_poly.pdbx_strand_id
1 'polypeptide(L)'
;MQLHARGHFGTPPSPSAHVRVPIHTPRYAGWGLLLGLALLGLGLYWYGNALPHTRINQQGSNHISNYQRLPFQLLANSLSGHQLYLRRTAAPLSVCSRSASPMASSSLGTIPSSALKESYSIWAMPRGKLGDQLRGEIAHLAQRHGGPSFPPHVTVLGDIERPREEAQALMKELAAEVKKYRINFVDVTRGTFFYQCVFLLVAKDEGTMAAAAAARSVYGMTTPPYMPHLSLLYADLDDAEKAKVVEYVTARLYGESSGYDTLLVETGYEVGSLALWYTPTGDETTKSWCLVEEYPLS
;
A
#
# COMPACT_ATOMS: atom_id res chain seq x y z
N MET A 1 -24.92 -41.66 47.38
CA MET A 1 -25.32 -42.24 48.68
C MET A 1 -24.04 -42.63 49.40
N GLN A 2 -23.84 -42.09 50.62
CA GLN A 2 -22.74 -42.30 51.58
C GLN A 2 -21.31 -41.91 51.13
N LEU A 3 -20.72 -40.77 51.55
CA LEU A 3 -20.25 -40.33 52.87
C LEU A 3 -19.25 -41.28 53.55
N HIS A 4 -17.98 -40.88 53.58
CA HIS A 4 -17.14 -41.04 54.75
C HIS A 4 -16.31 -39.77 54.98
N ALA A 5 -16.40 -39.25 56.19
CA ALA A 5 -15.75 -38.06 56.71
C ALA A 5 -14.75 -38.43 57.82
N ARG A 6 -13.95 -37.40 58.20
CA ARG A 6 -12.95 -37.25 59.27
C ARG A 6 -11.51 -37.30 58.73
N GLY A 7 -10.66 -36.28 58.82
CA GLY A 7 -10.70 -35.01 59.56
C GLY A 7 -9.43 -34.89 60.41
N HIS A 8 -8.75 -33.73 60.40
CA HIS A 8 -7.90 -33.11 61.45
C HIS A 8 -7.40 -31.76 60.87
N PHE A 9 -7.96 -30.62 61.29
CA PHE A 9 -7.55 -29.74 62.41
C PHE A 9 -6.19 -29.04 62.23
N GLY A 10 -6.22 -27.70 62.14
CA GLY A 10 -5.08 -26.79 62.31
C GLY A 10 -5.11 -25.55 61.39
N THR A 11 -5.74 -24.46 61.83
CA THR A 11 -5.71 -23.12 61.21
C THR A 11 -4.79 -22.16 62.03
N PRO A 12 -4.64 -20.86 61.69
CA PRO A 12 -3.47 -20.18 61.12
C PRO A 12 -2.72 -19.29 62.15
N PRO A 13 -1.69 -18.48 61.78
CA PRO A 13 -1.93 -17.09 61.37
C PRO A 13 -0.92 -16.50 60.34
N SER A 14 -1.14 -15.22 60.05
CA SER A 14 -0.74 -14.38 58.91
C SER A 14 0.57 -13.57 59.16
N PRO A 15 0.81 -12.39 58.54
CA PRO A 15 1.78 -12.14 57.46
C PRO A 15 3.01 -11.31 57.89
N SER A 16 4.05 -11.22 57.05
CA SER A 16 4.89 -10.03 56.76
C SER A 16 6.32 -10.40 56.38
N ALA A 17 6.81 -9.91 55.23
CA ALA A 17 8.13 -9.26 55.14
C ALA A 17 8.27 -8.54 53.80
N HIS A 18 8.50 -7.24 53.91
CA HIS A 18 8.73 -6.28 52.85
C HIS A 18 10.01 -6.57 52.04
N VAL A 19 9.95 -6.42 50.72
CA VAL A 19 11.14 -6.12 49.91
C VAL A 19 11.00 -4.69 49.40
N ARG A 20 11.92 -3.84 49.85
CA ARG A 20 12.03 -2.42 49.47
C ARG A 20 12.64 -2.29 48.08
N VAL A 21 12.04 -1.39 47.32
CA VAL A 21 12.53 -0.78 46.08
C VAL A 21 13.68 0.20 46.44
N PRO A 22 14.82 0.20 45.73
CA PRO A 22 15.73 1.33 45.76
C PRO A 22 15.32 2.37 44.71
N ILE A 23 15.04 3.57 45.18
CA ILE A 23 14.96 4.81 44.39
C ILE A 23 16.35 5.46 44.45
N HIS A 24 16.97 5.74 43.31
CA HIS A 24 17.97 6.79 43.20
C HIS A 24 17.88 7.47 41.82
N THR A 25 17.44 8.71 41.83
CA THR A 25 17.68 9.73 40.79
C THR A 25 18.80 10.66 41.27
N PRO A 26 19.23 11.68 40.51
CA PRO A 26 19.77 11.66 39.15
C PRO A 26 21.17 12.33 39.10
N ARG A 27 21.96 12.12 38.05
CA ARG A 27 23.06 13.03 37.70
C ARG A 27 23.09 13.33 36.21
N TYR A 28 22.95 14.63 35.94
CA TYR A 28 23.14 15.32 34.68
C TYR A 28 24.56 15.13 34.15
N ALA A 29 24.67 14.70 32.88
CA ALA A 29 25.79 14.95 31.99
C ALA A 29 25.25 14.74 30.57
N GLY A 30 24.92 15.82 29.85
CA GLY A 30 25.76 16.18 28.72
C GLY A 30 24.89 16.42 27.48
N TRP A 31 24.03 17.44 27.53
CA TRP A 31 23.52 18.09 26.33
C TRP A 31 24.70 18.86 25.71
N GLY A 32 25.20 18.36 24.58
CA GLY A 32 26.37 18.95 23.95
C GLY A 32 26.73 18.26 22.64
N LEU A 33 25.83 18.29 21.66
CA LEU A 33 26.16 18.47 20.23
C LEU A 33 24.85 18.59 19.40
N LEU A 34 24.08 19.66 19.63
CA LEU A 34 22.97 20.07 18.75
C LEU A 34 23.00 21.58 18.46
N LEU A 35 24.20 22.14 18.33
CA LEU A 35 24.43 23.50 17.87
C LEU A 35 25.78 23.54 17.14
N GLY A 36 25.74 23.32 15.83
CA GLY A 36 26.96 23.28 15.01
C GLY A 36 26.80 23.18 13.51
N LEU A 37 25.59 23.12 12.94
CA LEU A 37 25.35 23.19 11.48
C LEU A 37 24.01 23.90 11.15
N ALA A 38 23.75 25.03 11.82
CA ALA A 38 22.62 25.91 11.50
C ALA A 38 23.02 27.38 11.35
N LEU A 39 24.30 27.65 11.02
CA LEU A 39 24.84 29.01 10.82
C LEU A 39 25.83 29.11 9.66
N LEU A 40 25.59 28.43 8.54
CA LEU A 40 26.27 28.67 7.25
C LEU A 40 25.32 28.45 6.06
N GLY A 41 24.09 28.94 6.16
CA GLY A 41 23.09 28.92 5.08
C GLY A 41 22.12 30.10 5.10
N LEU A 42 22.44 31.15 5.87
CA LEU A 42 21.66 32.39 6.03
C LEU A 42 22.53 33.63 5.74
N GLY A 43 23.45 33.49 4.78
CA GLY A 43 24.40 34.53 4.37
C GLY A 43 24.45 34.78 2.85
N LEU A 44 23.43 34.35 2.09
CA LEU A 44 23.33 34.58 0.64
C LEU A 44 21.94 35.05 0.19
N TYR A 45 21.07 35.47 1.12
CA TYR A 45 19.75 36.03 0.80
C TYR A 45 19.63 37.54 1.12
N TRP A 46 20.75 38.25 1.21
CA TRP A 46 20.76 39.68 1.57
C TRP A 46 21.80 40.53 0.82
N TYR A 47 22.13 40.16 -0.42
CA TYR A 47 22.86 41.05 -1.35
C TYR A 47 22.32 40.87 -2.77
N GLY A 48 21.27 41.63 -3.09
CA GLY A 48 20.65 41.60 -4.41
C GLY A 48 19.65 42.74 -4.61
N ASN A 49 19.94 43.92 -4.07
CA ASN A 49 19.17 45.14 -4.35
C ASN A 49 20.09 46.36 -4.27
N ALA A 50 20.75 46.69 -5.39
CA ALA A 50 21.28 48.04 -5.63
C ALA A 50 21.60 48.26 -7.13
N LEU A 51 20.61 48.83 -7.84
CA LEU A 51 20.71 49.86 -8.91
C LEU A 51 21.36 49.52 -10.28
N PRO A 52 21.12 50.32 -11.36
CA PRO A 52 20.09 51.36 -11.59
C PRO A 52 19.25 51.16 -12.86
N HIS A 53 18.14 51.91 -12.91
CA HIS A 53 17.29 52.12 -14.08
C HIS A 53 18.05 52.69 -15.28
N THR A 54 17.96 52.01 -16.43
CA THR A 54 18.12 52.63 -17.76
C THR A 54 16.80 52.61 -18.50
N ARG A 55 16.30 53.83 -18.70
CA ARG A 55 15.10 54.20 -19.46
C ARG A 55 15.45 54.09 -20.94
N ILE A 56 14.79 53.19 -21.70
CA ILE A 56 14.84 53.21 -23.16
C ILE A 56 13.42 53.43 -23.69
N ASN A 57 13.33 54.41 -24.59
CA ASN A 57 12.13 54.94 -25.23
C ASN A 57 11.22 53.87 -25.84
N GLN A 58 9.93 54.00 -25.56
CA GLN A 58 8.87 53.51 -26.43
C GLN A 58 8.80 54.40 -27.67
N GLN A 59 8.98 53.80 -28.84
CA GLN A 59 8.47 54.34 -30.11
C GLN A 59 7.57 53.26 -30.70
N GLY A 60 6.31 53.61 -30.89
CA GLY A 60 5.25 52.68 -31.23
C GLY A 60 5.37 52.08 -32.62
N SER A 61 4.68 50.96 -32.80
CA SER A 61 3.98 50.71 -34.05
C SER A 61 2.80 49.79 -33.78
N ASN A 62 1.61 50.31 -34.08
CA ASN A 62 0.36 49.59 -34.07
C ASN A 62 0.39 48.51 -35.16
N HIS A 63 0.19 47.26 -34.78
CA HIS A 63 -0.40 46.30 -35.71
C HIS A 63 -1.43 45.45 -34.98
N ILE A 64 -2.69 45.83 -35.22
CA ILE A 64 -3.87 45.02 -34.99
C ILE A 64 -3.71 43.77 -35.86
N SER A 65 -3.76 42.59 -35.24
CA SER A 65 -4.02 41.35 -35.96
C SER A 65 -5.07 40.55 -35.21
N ASN A 66 -6.23 40.44 -35.86
CA ASN A 66 -7.35 39.62 -35.46
C ASN A 66 -6.92 38.16 -35.35
N TYR A 67 -6.87 37.61 -34.14
CA TYR A 67 -7.05 36.17 -33.98
C TYR A 67 -8.45 35.90 -33.45
N GLN A 68 -9.24 35.40 -34.40
CA GLN A 68 -10.57 34.84 -34.21
C GLN A 68 -10.54 33.80 -33.09
N ARG A 69 -11.60 33.83 -32.26
CA ARG A 69 -11.97 32.75 -31.34
C ARG A 69 -12.03 31.43 -32.12
N LEU A 70 -11.13 30.50 -31.81
CA LEU A 70 -11.29 29.11 -32.18
C LEU A 70 -12.26 28.43 -31.20
N PRO A 71 -13.14 27.54 -31.67
CA PRO A 71 -14.14 26.88 -30.83
C PRO A 71 -13.48 25.85 -29.91
N PHE A 72 -14.06 25.69 -28.72
CA PHE A 72 -13.85 24.55 -27.83
C PHE A 72 -14.17 23.25 -28.60
N GLN A 73 -13.15 22.62 -29.19
CA GLN A 73 -13.24 21.27 -29.76
C GLN A 73 -12.08 20.43 -29.24
N LEU A 74 -12.44 19.40 -28.49
CA LEU A 74 -11.68 18.21 -28.09
C LEU A 74 -10.15 18.36 -28.01
N LEU A 75 -9.65 18.69 -26.82
CA LEU A 75 -8.35 18.17 -26.39
C LEU A 75 -8.52 16.68 -26.10
N ALA A 76 -8.41 15.85 -27.13
CA ALA A 76 -8.01 14.47 -26.93
C ALA A 76 -6.60 14.50 -26.36
N ASN A 77 -6.44 14.20 -25.06
CA ASN A 77 -5.13 14.05 -24.43
C ASN A 77 -4.34 12.99 -25.21
N SER A 78 -3.41 13.43 -26.05
CA SER A 78 -2.47 12.55 -26.72
C SER A 78 -1.58 11.94 -25.64
N LEU A 79 -1.82 10.67 -25.31
CA LEU A 79 -0.95 9.93 -24.40
C LEU A 79 0.47 9.97 -24.95
N SER A 80 1.46 10.26 -24.10
CA SER A 80 2.86 10.18 -24.52
C SER A 80 3.19 8.77 -25.00
N GLY A 81 4.19 8.63 -25.88
CA GLY A 81 4.63 7.30 -26.37
C GLY A 81 4.94 6.31 -25.24
N HIS A 82 5.37 6.84 -24.10
CA HIS A 82 5.59 6.10 -22.87
C HIS A 82 4.28 5.68 -22.17
N GLN A 83 3.27 6.53 -22.07
CA GLN A 83 1.95 6.15 -21.55
C GLN A 83 1.28 5.08 -22.43
N LEU A 84 1.48 5.13 -23.74
CA LEU A 84 1.05 4.08 -24.67
C LEU A 84 1.81 2.75 -24.45
N TYR A 85 3.11 2.83 -24.14
CA TYR A 85 3.92 1.66 -23.80
C TYR A 85 3.42 0.97 -22.52
N LEU A 86 3.25 1.74 -21.43
CA LEU A 86 2.74 1.25 -20.16
C LEU A 86 1.37 0.56 -20.29
N ARG A 87 0.49 1.12 -21.13
CA ARG A 87 -0.83 0.53 -21.38
C ARG A 87 -0.75 -0.79 -22.15
N ARG A 88 0.24 -0.97 -23.03
CA ARG A 88 0.41 -2.20 -23.82
C ARG A 88 1.07 -3.33 -23.01
N THR A 89 1.90 -3.01 -22.02
CA THR A 89 2.60 -4.00 -21.19
C THR A 89 1.78 -4.50 -20.00
N ALA A 90 0.69 -3.79 -19.67
CA ALA A 90 -0.24 -4.14 -18.61
C ALA A 90 -1.12 -5.36 -19.01
N ALA A 91 -0.83 -6.54 -18.44
CA ALA A 91 -1.69 -7.72 -18.60
C ALA A 91 -3.06 -7.51 -17.92
N PRO A 92 -4.15 -8.09 -18.46
CA PRO A 92 -5.46 -8.08 -17.79
C PRO A 92 -5.41 -8.85 -16.47
N LEU A 93 -6.31 -8.50 -15.54
CA LEU A 93 -6.43 -9.21 -14.26
C LEU A 93 -6.82 -10.68 -14.49
N SER A 94 -6.10 -11.60 -13.84
CA SER A 94 -6.46 -13.02 -13.80
C SER A 94 -7.66 -13.23 -12.87
N VAL A 95 -8.67 -13.97 -13.33
CA VAL A 95 -9.85 -14.36 -12.54
C VAL A 95 -9.82 -15.87 -12.36
N CYS A 96 -10.01 -16.35 -11.14
CA CYS A 96 -9.99 -17.78 -10.86
C CYS A 96 -11.09 -18.48 -11.66
N SER A 97 -10.77 -19.61 -12.29
CA SER A 97 -11.81 -20.43 -12.90
C SER A 97 -12.78 -20.88 -11.82
N ARG A 98 -14.09 -20.70 -12.06
CA ARG A 98 -15.10 -21.32 -11.20
C ARG A 98 -14.86 -22.82 -11.27
N SER A 99 -14.58 -23.44 -10.13
CA SER A 99 -14.65 -24.90 -10.03
C SER A 99 -16.04 -25.29 -10.53
N ALA A 100 -16.09 -25.99 -11.67
CA ALA A 100 -17.32 -26.61 -12.11
C ALA A 100 -17.67 -27.62 -11.02
N SER A 101 -18.79 -27.42 -10.32
CA SER A 101 -19.28 -28.41 -9.37
C SER A 101 -19.27 -29.78 -10.05
N PRO A 102 -18.52 -30.77 -9.53
CA PRO A 102 -18.52 -32.08 -10.15
C PRO A 102 -19.90 -32.69 -9.93
N MET A 103 -20.70 -32.78 -10.99
CA MET A 103 -21.80 -33.74 -10.99
C MET A 103 -21.17 -35.13 -10.89
N ALA A 104 -21.38 -35.75 -9.73
CA ALA A 104 -21.28 -37.16 -9.38
C ALA A 104 -20.35 -38.06 -10.22
N SER A 105 -19.33 -38.62 -9.57
CA SER A 105 -19.15 -40.08 -9.37
C SER A 105 -17.69 -40.40 -9.08
N SER A 106 -17.41 -40.91 -7.90
CA SER A 106 -16.80 -42.24 -7.69
C SER A 106 -16.10 -42.30 -6.34
N SER A 107 -16.33 -43.42 -5.67
CA SER A 107 -15.85 -43.79 -4.35
C SER A 107 -14.34 -43.98 -4.31
N LEU A 108 -13.64 -43.09 -3.62
CA LEU A 108 -12.51 -43.35 -2.73
C LEU A 108 -12.37 -42.10 -1.86
N GLY A 109 -12.03 -42.23 -0.58
CA GLY A 109 -12.04 -41.14 0.42
C GLY A 109 -11.42 -39.84 -0.08
N THR A 110 -12.25 -38.99 -0.68
CA THR A 110 -11.86 -37.71 -1.27
C THR A 110 -12.33 -36.68 -0.27
N ILE A 111 -11.38 -35.96 0.33
CA ILE A 111 -11.73 -34.78 1.11
C ILE A 111 -12.55 -33.88 0.16
N PRO A 112 -13.79 -33.49 0.52
CA PRO A 112 -14.58 -32.61 -0.32
C PRO A 112 -13.73 -31.40 -0.71
N SER A 113 -13.75 -30.98 -1.97
CA SER A 113 -12.99 -29.79 -2.42
C SER A 113 -13.30 -28.56 -1.56
N SER A 114 -14.48 -28.51 -0.93
CA SER A 114 -14.90 -27.46 0.00
C SER A 114 -14.22 -27.49 1.37
N ALA A 115 -13.45 -28.53 1.70
CA ALA A 115 -12.71 -28.67 2.96
C ALA A 115 -11.18 -28.47 2.79
N LEU A 116 -10.69 -28.37 1.55
CA LEU A 116 -9.29 -28.05 1.29
C LEU A 116 -9.04 -26.58 1.58
N LYS A 117 -7.99 -26.31 2.38
CA LYS A 117 -7.55 -24.94 2.65
C LYS A 117 -6.75 -24.41 1.46
N GLU A 118 -7.01 -23.17 1.14
CA GLU A 118 -6.26 -22.37 0.16
C GLU A 118 -5.76 -21.11 0.86
N SER A 119 -4.76 -20.45 0.27
CA SER A 119 -4.21 -19.19 0.79
C SER A 119 -4.78 -18.00 0.02
N TYR A 120 -5.25 -17.01 0.76
CA TYR A 120 -5.87 -15.81 0.20
C TYR A 120 -5.29 -14.51 0.77
N SER A 121 -5.56 -13.44 0.03
CA SER A 121 -5.36 -12.06 0.47
C SER A 121 -6.59 -11.21 0.13
N ILE A 122 -6.84 -10.19 0.95
CA ILE A 122 -7.88 -9.18 0.76
C ILE A 122 -7.21 -7.89 0.31
N TRP A 123 -7.61 -7.40 -0.86
CA TRP A 123 -6.98 -6.26 -1.51
C TRP A 123 -7.95 -5.11 -1.74
N ALA A 124 -7.51 -3.89 -1.44
CA ALA A 124 -8.11 -2.65 -1.90
C ALA A 124 -7.39 -2.21 -3.19
N MET A 125 -8.09 -2.22 -4.33
CA MET A 125 -7.47 -2.04 -5.64
C MET A 125 -7.82 -0.68 -6.28
N PRO A 126 -6.83 0.09 -6.79
CA PRO A 126 -7.12 1.27 -7.59
C PRO A 126 -7.76 0.88 -8.92
N ARG A 127 -8.68 1.73 -9.39
CA ARG A 127 -9.43 1.52 -10.63
C ARG A 127 -9.25 2.67 -11.63
N GLY A 128 -9.79 2.48 -12.82
CA GLY A 128 -9.80 3.49 -13.88
C GLY A 128 -8.38 3.92 -14.28
N LYS A 129 -8.23 5.20 -14.61
CA LYS A 129 -6.97 5.75 -15.13
C LYS A 129 -5.79 5.52 -14.18
N LEU A 130 -5.97 5.79 -12.88
CA LEU A 130 -4.92 5.58 -11.89
C LEU A 130 -4.50 4.10 -11.80
N GLY A 131 -5.47 3.19 -11.76
CA GLY A 131 -5.19 1.75 -11.74
C GLY A 131 -4.39 1.29 -12.97
N ASP A 132 -4.71 1.82 -14.15
CA ASP A 132 -3.98 1.49 -15.38
C ASP A 132 -2.56 2.09 -15.40
N GLN A 133 -2.38 3.31 -14.88
CA GLN A 133 -1.06 3.94 -14.75
C GLN A 133 -0.16 3.15 -13.79
N LEU A 134 -0.69 2.76 -12.63
CA LEU A 134 0.05 1.98 -11.63
C LEU A 134 0.38 0.57 -12.15
N ARG A 135 -0.55 -0.09 -12.85
CA ARG A 135 -0.31 -1.39 -13.49
C ARG A 135 0.82 -1.31 -14.51
N GLY A 136 0.81 -0.26 -15.33
CA GLY A 136 1.87 0.03 -16.26
C GLY A 136 3.22 0.20 -15.56
N GLU A 137 3.28 1.03 -14.52
CA GLU A 137 4.52 1.27 -13.78
C GLU A 137 5.06 -0.01 -13.12
N ILE A 138 4.21 -0.83 -12.51
CA ILE A 138 4.60 -2.14 -11.96
C ILE A 138 5.20 -3.03 -13.06
N ALA A 139 4.53 -3.14 -14.22
CA ALA A 139 5.03 -3.95 -15.34
C ALA A 139 6.39 -3.43 -15.88
N HIS A 140 6.55 -2.11 -15.95
CA HIS A 140 7.79 -1.46 -16.36
C HIS A 140 8.94 -1.75 -15.39
N LEU A 141 8.71 -1.60 -14.08
CA LEU A 141 9.73 -1.89 -13.06
C LEU A 141 10.07 -3.37 -13.00
N ALA A 142 9.06 -4.25 -13.09
CA ALA A 142 9.25 -5.69 -13.15
C ALA A 142 10.18 -6.10 -14.31
N GLN A 143 9.91 -5.59 -15.52
CA GLN A 143 10.76 -5.84 -16.69
C GLN A 143 12.18 -5.28 -16.53
N ARG A 144 12.31 -4.09 -15.95
CA ARG A 144 13.60 -3.41 -15.78
C ARG A 144 14.50 -4.09 -14.75
N HIS A 145 13.92 -4.68 -13.71
CA HIS A 145 14.65 -5.20 -12.55
C HIS A 145 14.53 -6.73 -12.38
N GLY A 146 13.90 -7.43 -13.32
CA GLY A 146 13.80 -8.90 -13.30
C GLY A 146 12.79 -9.46 -12.30
N GLY A 147 11.76 -8.68 -11.94
CA GLY A 147 10.70 -9.07 -11.01
C GLY A 147 9.43 -9.61 -11.69
N PRO A 148 8.51 -10.23 -10.94
CA PRO A 148 7.17 -10.54 -11.44
C PRO A 148 6.33 -9.27 -11.60
N SER A 149 5.37 -9.30 -12.52
CA SER A 149 4.34 -8.27 -12.65
C SER A 149 3.06 -8.74 -11.96
N PHE A 150 2.40 -7.83 -11.24
CA PHE A 150 1.21 -8.13 -10.46
C PHE A 150 0.20 -6.96 -10.49
N PRO A 151 -1.07 -7.21 -10.16
CA PRO A 151 -2.08 -6.15 -10.07
C PRO A 151 -1.71 -5.10 -9.02
N PRO A 152 -1.90 -3.79 -9.24
CA PRO A 152 -1.73 -2.80 -8.18
C PRO A 152 -2.76 -3.04 -7.07
N HIS A 153 -2.32 -3.10 -5.82
CA HIS A 153 -3.17 -3.33 -4.66
C HIS A 153 -2.55 -2.79 -3.37
N VAL A 154 -3.41 -2.45 -2.41
CA VAL A 154 -3.05 -2.32 -0.99
C VAL A 154 -3.64 -3.51 -0.26
N THR A 155 -2.78 -4.32 0.37
CA THR A 155 -3.22 -5.49 1.14
C THR A 155 -3.88 -5.03 2.43
N VAL A 156 -5.17 -5.35 2.61
CA VAL A 156 -5.92 -5.10 3.85
C VAL A 156 -5.65 -6.20 4.88
N LEU A 157 -5.62 -7.45 4.41
CA LEU A 157 -5.26 -8.63 5.19
C LEU A 157 -4.66 -9.68 4.24
N GLY A 158 -3.54 -10.29 4.61
CA GLY A 158 -2.89 -11.36 3.83
C GLY A 158 -2.81 -12.66 4.62
N ASP A 159 -2.19 -13.68 4.03
CA ASP A 159 -1.88 -14.98 4.65
C ASP A 159 -3.12 -15.68 5.25
N ILE A 160 -4.26 -15.56 4.57
CA ILE A 160 -5.52 -16.16 5.01
C ILE A 160 -5.57 -17.61 4.55
N GLU A 161 -5.44 -18.57 5.46
CA GLU A 161 -5.55 -20.00 5.15
C GLU A 161 -6.90 -20.57 5.58
N ARG A 162 -7.82 -20.72 4.63
CA ARG A 162 -9.19 -21.18 4.88
C ARG A 162 -9.72 -21.99 3.70
N PRO A 163 -10.75 -22.82 3.90
CA PRO A 163 -11.55 -23.30 2.78
C PRO A 163 -12.23 -22.14 2.05
N ARG A 164 -12.38 -22.27 0.73
CA ARG A 164 -12.86 -21.18 -0.14
C ARG A 164 -14.22 -20.60 0.28
N GLU A 165 -15.16 -21.48 0.57
CA GLU A 165 -16.52 -21.08 0.95
C GLU A 165 -16.54 -20.28 2.26
N GLU A 166 -15.69 -20.68 3.23
CA GLU A 166 -15.52 -19.95 4.49
C GLU A 166 -14.90 -18.57 4.23
N ALA A 167 -13.85 -18.49 3.40
CA ALA A 167 -13.22 -17.22 3.06
C ALA A 167 -14.20 -16.24 2.36
N GLN A 168 -15.05 -16.74 1.47
CA GLN A 168 -16.08 -15.93 0.79
C GLN A 168 -17.21 -15.51 1.74
N ALA A 169 -17.61 -16.36 2.68
CA ALA A 169 -18.62 -16.01 3.69
C ALA A 169 -18.12 -14.85 4.58
N LEU A 170 -16.90 -14.95 5.10
CA LEU A 170 -16.27 -13.91 5.90
C LEU A 170 -16.06 -12.60 5.12
N MET A 171 -15.77 -12.66 3.82
CA MET A 171 -15.71 -11.46 2.99
C MET A 171 -17.05 -10.70 2.92
N LYS A 172 -18.18 -11.42 2.88
CA LYS A 172 -19.51 -10.78 2.85
C LYS A 172 -19.80 -10.04 4.15
N GLU A 173 -19.44 -10.65 5.28
CA GLU A 173 -19.54 -10.01 6.59
C GLU A 173 -18.65 -8.76 6.66
N LEU A 174 -17.38 -8.88 6.26
CA LEU A 174 -16.45 -7.77 6.23
C LEU A 174 -16.94 -6.61 5.35
N ALA A 175 -17.43 -6.90 4.15
CA ALA A 175 -17.90 -5.88 3.22
C ALA A 175 -19.15 -5.13 3.72
N ALA A 176 -19.97 -5.78 4.55
CA ALA A 176 -21.12 -5.15 5.20
C ALA A 176 -20.72 -4.26 6.40
N GLU A 177 -19.60 -4.56 7.06
CA GLU A 177 -19.09 -3.77 8.20
C GLU A 177 -18.26 -2.55 7.76
N VAL A 178 -17.49 -2.69 6.69
CA VAL A 178 -16.57 -1.65 6.24
C VAL A 178 -17.29 -0.64 5.35
N LYS A 179 -17.19 0.64 5.73
CA LYS A 179 -17.65 1.77 4.91
C LYS A 179 -16.64 2.07 3.81
N LYS A 180 -17.11 2.66 2.70
CA LYS A 180 -16.21 3.26 1.70
C LYS A 180 -15.23 4.24 2.35
N TYR A 181 -13.98 4.19 1.91
CA TYR A 181 -12.90 5.00 2.46
C TYR A 181 -11.92 5.40 1.36
N ARG A 182 -11.03 6.35 1.67
CA ARG A 182 -9.99 6.79 0.76
C ARG A 182 -8.62 6.27 1.21
N ILE A 183 -7.83 5.81 0.25
CA ILE A 183 -6.40 5.55 0.41
C ILE A 183 -5.64 6.77 -0.08
N ASN A 184 -4.74 7.30 0.74
CA ASN A 184 -3.84 8.40 0.37
C ASN A 184 -2.39 7.92 0.32
N PHE A 185 -1.67 8.27 -0.73
CA PHE A 185 -0.24 7.99 -0.87
C PHE A 185 0.57 9.07 -0.15
N VAL A 186 1.63 8.65 0.53
CA VAL A 186 2.53 9.53 1.29
C VAL A 186 3.84 9.72 0.55
N ASP A 187 4.51 8.63 0.21
CA ASP A 187 5.85 8.67 -0.37
C ASP A 187 6.17 7.37 -1.13
N VAL A 188 7.22 7.37 -1.95
CA VAL A 188 7.84 6.15 -2.47
C VAL A 188 8.97 5.75 -1.53
N THR A 189 8.96 4.51 -1.06
CA THR A 189 10.00 4.02 -0.15
C THR A 189 10.32 2.55 -0.41
N ARG A 190 11.18 1.99 0.43
CA ARG A 190 11.75 0.64 0.29
C ARG A 190 11.84 -0.04 1.65
N GLY A 191 11.74 -1.36 1.63
CA GLY A 191 11.83 -2.22 2.80
C GLY A 191 12.97 -3.22 2.69
N THR A 192 13.05 -4.07 3.70
CA THR A 192 14.17 -4.99 3.91
C THR A 192 13.91 -6.41 3.41
N PHE A 193 12.71 -6.74 2.94
CA PHE A 193 12.35 -8.08 2.45
C PHE A 193 11.69 -8.05 1.05
N PHE A 194 11.62 -9.22 0.39
CA PHE A 194 11.26 -9.37 -1.04
C PHE A 194 9.95 -8.68 -1.45
N TYR A 195 8.86 -8.94 -0.71
CA TYR A 195 7.55 -8.32 -0.96
C TYR A 195 7.45 -6.85 -0.52
N GLN A 196 8.54 -6.28 -0.02
CA GLN A 196 8.67 -4.86 0.31
C GLN A 196 9.93 -4.29 -0.33
N CYS A 197 10.20 -4.61 -1.60
CA CYS A 197 11.37 -4.10 -2.30
C CYS A 197 11.24 -2.58 -2.56
N VAL A 198 10.26 -2.15 -3.37
CA VAL A 198 9.91 -0.72 -3.54
C VAL A 198 8.39 -0.57 -3.59
N PHE A 199 7.85 0.41 -2.88
CA PHE A 199 6.41 0.59 -2.71
C PHE A 199 6.01 2.05 -2.46
N LEU A 200 4.75 2.38 -2.74
CA LEU A 200 4.09 3.59 -2.26
C LEU A 200 3.63 3.36 -0.83
N LEU A 201 4.14 4.17 0.10
CA LEU A 201 3.64 4.20 1.47
C LEU A 201 2.25 4.84 1.49
N VAL A 202 1.33 4.22 2.22
CA VAL A 202 -0.05 4.71 2.39
C VAL A 202 -0.21 5.36 3.75
N ALA A 203 -0.99 6.43 3.81
CA ALA A 203 -1.33 7.12 5.04
C ALA A 203 -2.14 6.20 5.97
N LYS A 204 -1.86 6.30 7.28
CA LYS A 204 -2.61 5.58 8.33
C LYS A 204 -3.89 6.33 8.70
N ASP A 205 -4.67 6.69 7.68
CA ASP A 205 -5.94 7.36 7.85
C ASP A 205 -6.97 6.42 8.52
N GLU A 206 -7.96 7.01 9.18
CA GLU A 206 -8.97 6.27 9.96
C GLU A 206 -9.61 5.13 9.15
N GLY A 207 -10.08 5.41 7.93
CA GLY A 207 -10.72 4.40 7.08
C GLY A 207 -9.78 3.25 6.69
N THR A 208 -8.54 3.54 6.32
CA THR A 208 -7.52 2.53 5.97
C THR A 208 -7.21 1.63 7.16
N MET A 209 -7.03 2.21 8.34
CA MET A 209 -6.70 1.46 9.56
C MET A 209 -7.91 0.68 10.07
N ALA A 210 -9.12 1.25 9.99
CA ALA A 210 -10.37 0.60 10.39
C ALA A 210 -10.68 -0.62 9.51
N ALA A 211 -10.50 -0.52 8.19
CA ALA A 211 -10.70 -1.65 7.28
C ALA A 211 -9.80 -2.85 7.62
N ALA A 212 -8.51 -2.62 7.92
CA ALA A 212 -7.58 -3.67 8.33
C ALA A 212 -7.93 -4.25 9.71
N ALA A 213 -8.38 -3.42 10.65
CA ALA A 213 -8.83 -3.87 11.97
C ALA A 213 -10.09 -4.74 11.87
N ALA A 214 -11.08 -4.32 11.07
CA ALA A 214 -12.29 -5.08 10.80
C ALA A 214 -11.96 -6.42 10.14
N ALA A 215 -11.08 -6.43 9.12
CA ALA A 215 -10.67 -7.67 8.46
C ALA A 215 -10.03 -8.67 9.45
N ARG A 216 -9.14 -8.20 10.33
CA ARG A 216 -8.55 -9.04 11.38
C ARG A 216 -9.59 -9.60 12.34
N SER A 217 -10.54 -8.77 12.75
CA SER A 217 -11.62 -9.15 13.65
C SER A 217 -12.52 -10.23 13.02
N VAL A 218 -13.03 -9.98 11.82
CA VAL A 218 -13.92 -10.89 11.08
C VAL A 218 -13.24 -12.23 10.79
N TYR A 219 -11.97 -12.22 10.37
CA TYR A 219 -11.23 -13.46 10.09
C TYR A 219 -10.65 -14.14 11.35
N GLY A 220 -10.76 -13.51 12.52
CA GLY A 220 -10.21 -14.02 13.78
C GLY A 220 -8.68 -14.14 13.77
N MET A 221 -7.98 -13.22 13.10
CA MET A 221 -6.53 -13.29 12.87
C MET A 221 -5.76 -12.27 13.71
N THR A 222 -4.67 -12.72 14.33
CA THR A 222 -3.66 -11.83 14.91
C THR A 222 -2.53 -11.66 13.92
N THR A 223 -2.15 -10.42 13.62
CA THR A 223 -1.06 -10.11 12.68
C THR A 223 -0.10 -9.08 13.28
N PRO A 224 1.11 -8.91 12.73
CA PRO A 224 1.99 -7.80 13.07
C PRO A 224 1.34 -6.42 12.87
N PRO A 225 1.95 -5.33 13.39
CA PRO A 225 1.49 -3.97 13.16
C PRO A 225 1.25 -3.67 11.68
N TYR A 226 0.10 -3.07 11.37
CA TYR A 226 -0.25 -2.76 9.99
C TYR A 226 0.58 -1.59 9.44
N MET A 227 1.19 -1.81 8.29
CA MET A 227 1.82 -0.77 7.46
C MET A 227 1.16 -0.82 6.08
N PRO A 228 0.15 0.02 5.80
CA PRO A 228 -0.48 0.01 4.50
C PRO A 228 0.52 0.52 3.44
N HIS A 229 0.59 -0.17 2.32
CA HIS A 229 1.45 0.18 1.20
C HIS A 229 0.91 -0.44 -0.10
N LEU A 230 1.27 0.17 -1.23
CA LEU A 230 1.06 -0.38 -2.56
C LEU A 230 2.41 -0.72 -3.19
N SER A 231 2.69 -2.01 -3.34
CA SER A 231 3.95 -2.48 -3.91
C SER A 231 4.09 -2.08 -5.38
N LEU A 232 5.28 -1.58 -5.74
CA LEU A 232 5.62 -1.20 -7.11
C LEU A 232 6.58 -2.19 -7.76
N LEU A 233 7.41 -2.87 -6.95
CA LEU A 233 8.37 -3.86 -7.42
C LEU A 233 8.57 -4.96 -6.36
N TYR A 234 8.61 -6.20 -6.82
CA TYR A 234 9.18 -7.34 -6.10
C TYR A 234 10.45 -7.77 -6.84
N ALA A 235 11.59 -7.70 -6.16
CA ALA A 235 12.88 -8.08 -6.72
C ALA A 235 13.89 -8.28 -5.59
N ASP A 236 14.84 -9.16 -5.81
CA ASP A 236 15.99 -9.35 -4.93
C ASP A 236 17.08 -8.34 -5.31
N LEU A 237 17.00 -7.15 -4.71
CA LEU A 237 17.91 -6.03 -4.92
C LEU A 237 18.59 -5.67 -3.60
N ASP A 238 19.83 -5.21 -3.68
CA ASP A 238 20.51 -4.68 -2.51
C ASP A 238 19.95 -3.30 -2.09
N ASP A 239 20.37 -2.84 -0.90
CA ASP A 239 19.90 -1.58 -0.32
C ASP A 239 20.18 -0.36 -1.22
N ALA A 240 21.34 -0.33 -1.85
CA ALA A 240 21.80 0.77 -2.69
C ALA A 240 21.07 0.77 -4.05
N GLU A 241 20.80 -0.39 -4.61
CA GLU A 241 19.98 -0.56 -5.81
C GLU A 241 18.54 -0.12 -5.56
N LYS A 242 17.93 -0.57 -4.45
CA LYS A 242 16.58 -0.13 -4.07
C LYS A 242 16.51 1.40 -3.89
N ALA A 243 17.54 2.02 -3.31
CA ALA A 243 17.59 3.49 -3.16
C ALA A 243 17.55 4.21 -4.52
N LYS A 244 18.30 3.73 -5.51
CA LYS A 244 18.27 4.27 -6.88
C LYS A 244 16.90 4.08 -7.54
N VAL A 245 16.24 2.94 -7.29
CA VAL A 245 14.88 2.69 -7.80
C VAL A 245 13.88 3.65 -7.15
N VAL A 246 13.96 3.89 -5.84
CA VAL A 246 13.11 4.88 -5.14
C VAL A 246 13.28 6.27 -5.75
N GLU A 247 14.51 6.74 -5.95
CA GLU A 247 14.77 8.05 -6.58
C GLU A 247 14.17 8.12 -7.99
N TYR A 248 14.43 7.10 -8.81
CA TYR A 248 13.91 7.00 -10.18
C TYR A 248 12.38 7.03 -10.23
N VAL A 249 11.73 6.25 -9.38
CA VAL A 249 10.26 6.17 -9.32
C VAL A 249 9.65 7.45 -8.76
N THR A 250 10.24 8.04 -7.71
CA THR A 250 9.78 9.32 -7.14
C THR A 250 9.75 10.41 -8.20
N ALA A 251 10.85 10.53 -8.97
CA ALA A 251 10.94 11.49 -10.06
C ALA A 251 9.86 11.26 -11.14
N ARG A 252 9.52 10.00 -11.43
CA ARG A 252 8.50 9.65 -12.43
C ARG A 252 7.06 9.86 -11.96
N LEU A 253 6.80 9.56 -10.69
CA LEU A 253 5.45 9.66 -10.13
C LEU A 253 5.09 11.10 -9.78
N TYR A 254 6.03 11.88 -9.22
CA TYR A 254 5.76 13.21 -8.64
C TYR A 254 6.51 14.39 -9.28
N GLY A 255 7.53 14.15 -10.10
CA GLY A 255 7.92 15.08 -11.17
C GLY A 255 8.54 16.42 -10.79
N GLU A 256 9.41 16.51 -9.78
CA GLU A 256 10.19 17.75 -9.59
C GLU A 256 11.35 17.92 -10.59
N SER A 257 11.73 16.90 -11.37
CA SER A 257 12.92 16.97 -12.26
C SER A 257 12.92 16.02 -13.47
N SER A 258 11.83 15.33 -13.78
CA SER A 258 11.89 14.17 -14.69
C SER A 258 11.62 14.45 -16.16
N GLY A 259 11.15 15.64 -16.53
CA GLY A 259 10.80 15.95 -17.93
C GLY A 259 9.63 15.11 -18.49
N TYR A 260 8.93 14.37 -17.63
CA TYR A 260 7.72 13.61 -17.94
C TYR A 260 6.51 14.25 -17.25
N ASP A 261 5.33 14.17 -17.87
CA ASP A 261 4.07 14.40 -17.15
C ASP A 261 3.97 13.39 -16.00
N THR A 262 3.74 13.88 -14.78
CA THR A 262 3.62 13.03 -13.58
C THR A 262 2.56 11.96 -13.76
N LEU A 263 2.89 10.73 -13.39
CA LEU A 263 1.92 9.63 -13.44
C LEU A 263 0.84 9.78 -12.37
N LEU A 264 1.20 10.26 -11.17
CA LEU A 264 0.28 10.47 -10.06
C LEU A 264 -0.16 11.94 -9.97
N VAL A 265 -1.15 12.30 -10.78
CA VAL A 265 -1.85 13.60 -10.63
C VAL A 265 -2.73 13.58 -9.37
N GLU A 266 -3.27 12.40 -9.02
CA GLU A 266 -4.05 12.17 -7.81
C GLU A 266 -3.18 11.44 -6.78
N THR A 267 -3.14 11.93 -5.53
CA THR A 267 -2.35 11.37 -4.42
C THR A 267 -3.10 10.28 -3.66
N GLY A 268 -3.91 9.47 -4.34
CA GLY A 268 -4.74 8.44 -3.70
C GLY A 268 -5.99 8.05 -4.50
N TYR A 269 -6.83 7.18 -3.94
CA TYR A 269 -8.07 6.72 -4.57
C TYR A 269 -9.15 6.32 -3.57
N GLU A 270 -10.40 6.38 -4.04
CA GLU A 270 -11.56 5.87 -3.29
C GLU A 270 -11.65 4.35 -3.37
N VAL A 271 -11.91 3.73 -2.23
CA VAL A 271 -12.12 2.29 -2.07
C VAL A 271 -13.62 2.05 -1.95
N GLY A 272 -14.22 1.63 -3.07
CA GLY A 272 -15.64 1.25 -3.15
C GLY A 272 -15.93 -0.23 -2.94
N SER A 273 -14.90 -1.07 -2.89
CA SER A 273 -14.99 -2.54 -2.78
C SER A 273 -13.67 -3.12 -2.26
N LEU A 274 -13.74 -4.35 -1.77
CA LEU A 274 -12.58 -5.18 -1.47
C LEU A 274 -12.60 -6.45 -2.33
N ALA A 275 -11.43 -6.90 -2.75
CA ALA A 275 -11.27 -8.09 -3.59
C ALA A 275 -10.63 -9.23 -2.80
N LEU A 276 -11.22 -10.42 -2.87
CA LEU A 276 -10.61 -11.65 -2.39
C LEU A 276 -9.76 -12.27 -3.50
N TRP A 277 -8.49 -12.48 -3.23
CA TRP A 277 -7.52 -13.03 -4.17
C TRP A 277 -6.97 -14.34 -3.64
N TYR A 278 -6.89 -15.35 -4.52
CA TYR A 278 -6.10 -16.54 -4.28
C TYR A 278 -4.62 -16.18 -4.46
N THR A 279 -3.83 -16.37 -3.40
CA THR A 279 -2.42 -15.94 -3.32
C THR A 279 -1.61 -16.99 -2.55
N PRO A 280 -1.20 -18.10 -3.21
CA PRO A 280 -0.41 -19.13 -2.55
C PRO A 280 0.95 -18.58 -2.15
N THR A 281 1.30 -18.75 -0.87
CA THR A 281 2.48 -18.16 -0.22
C THR A 281 3.82 -18.62 -0.82
N GLY A 282 3.83 -19.73 -1.56
CA GLY A 282 5.02 -20.25 -2.25
C GLY A 282 5.20 -19.80 -3.70
N ASP A 283 4.26 -19.03 -4.26
CA ASP A 283 4.38 -18.55 -5.65
C ASP A 283 4.98 -17.14 -5.73
N GLU A 284 6.31 -17.06 -5.74
CA GLU A 284 7.04 -15.82 -5.96
C GLU A 284 6.93 -15.29 -7.40
N THR A 285 6.41 -16.10 -8.34
CA THR A 285 6.24 -15.67 -9.75
C THR A 285 4.96 -14.87 -9.96
N THR A 286 4.06 -14.88 -8.97
CA THR A 286 2.70 -14.29 -8.98
C THR A 286 1.80 -14.76 -10.13
N LYS A 287 2.18 -15.81 -10.87
CA LYS A 287 1.43 -16.30 -12.05
C LYS A 287 0.18 -17.06 -11.70
N SER A 288 0.16 -17.70 -10.53
CA SER A 288 -1.02 -18.42 -10.04
C SER A 288 -2.05 -17.53 -9.36
N TRP A 289 -1.70 -16.27 -9.09
CA TRP A 289 -2.57 -15.34 -8.39
C TRP A 289 -3.79 -15.02 -9.24
N CYS A 290 -4.97 -15.12 -8.64
CA CYS A 290 -6.22 -14.85 -9.36
C CYS A 290 -7.30 -14.26 -8.44
N LEU A 291 -8.13 -13.38 -9.02
CA LEU A 291 -9.29 -12.81 -8.37
C LEU A 291 -10.33 -13.91 -8.15
N VAL A 292 -10.72 -14.13 -6.90
CA VAL A 292 -11.82 -15.03 -6.55
C VAL A 292 -13.14 -14.30 -6.75
N GLU A 293 -13.31 -13.17 -6.05
CA GLU A 293 -14.54 -12.38 -6.08
C GLU A 293 -14.30 -10.98 -5.53
N GLU A 294 -15.12 -10.02 -5.94
CA GLU A 294 -15.07 -8.63 -5.48
C GLU A 294 -16.37 -8.27 -4.76
N TYR A 295 -16.23 -7.60 -3.61
CA TYR A 295 -17.32 -7.30 -2.68
C TYR A 295 -17.46 -5.78 -2.52
N PRO A 296 -18.58 -5.18 -2.97
CA PRO A 296 -18.87 -3.77 -2.74
C PRO A 296 -18.97 -3.44 -1.26
N LEU A 297 -18.42 -2.28 -0.87
CA LEU A 297 -18.51 -1.76 0.50
C LEU A 297 -19.80 -0.97 0.71
N SER A 298 -20.23 -0.91 1.98
CA SER A 298 -21.37 -0.11 2.43
C SER A 298 -21.20 1.40 2.22
#